data_AF-A0A535KTP5-F1
#
_entry.id   AF-A0A535KTP5-F1
#
_cell.length_a   1.000
_cell.length_b   1.000
_cell.length_c   1.000
_cell.angle_alpha   90.00
_cell.angle_beta   90.00
_cell.angle_gamma   90.00
#
_symmetry.space_group_name_H-M   'P 1'
#
loop_
_entity.id
_entity.type
_entity.pdbx_description
1 polymer ?
#
loop_
_entity_poly.entity_id
_entity_poly.type
_entity_poly.pdbx_seq_one_letter_code
_entity_poly.pdbx_strand_id
1 'polypeptide(L)'
;MTEILKETRSICSVCGEIVPATYEVRENEQVFFSRSCPAHGVVDTDLGYHAAYYRKSFDIEKIMIERYGDGGDTDISKGLSPFPLRKPAGLAILEVTERCNLTCPMCYAYSSPAERDYSLEEIETRLDQLIAVEGKGISLQISGGEPSVRKDLDKIADMVKRKGFGQLEMVSNGIRLAREPDFAEK
;
A
#
# COMPACT_ATOMS: atom_id res chain seq x y z
N MET A 1 10.46 -2.88 -27.24
CA MET A 1 11.38 -3.72 -26.44
C MET A 1 10.76 -3.91 -25.07
N THR A 2 10.74 -5.12 -24.53
CA THR A 2 10.21 -5.40 -23.19
C THR A 2 11.25 -5.05 -22.14
N GLU A 3 10.89 -4.23 -21.16
CA GLU A 3 11.71 -3.92 -19.98
C GLU A 3 11.20 -4.76 -18.81
N ILE A 4 12.08 -5.47 -18.10
CA ILE A 4 11.72 -6.20 -16.88
C ILE A 4 11.97 -5.27 -15.69
N LEU A 5 10.91 -4.90 -14.98
CA LEU A 5 10.99 -4.05 -13.79
C LEU A 5 11.44 -4.81 -12.54
N LYS A 6 10.95 -6.05 -12.40
CA LYS A 6 11.20 -6.90 -11.23
C LYS A 6 11.00 -8.37 -11.57
N GLU A 7 11.93 -9.20 -11.13
CA GLU A 7 11.77 -10.65 -11.06
C GLU A 7 11.25 -11.05 -9.68
N THR A 8 10.31 -12.00 -9.64
CA THR A 8 9.68 -12.47 -8.40
C THR A 8 9.12 -13.87 -8.58
N ARG A 9 8.35 -14.33 -7.59
CA ARG A 9 7.57 -15.58 -7.65
C ARG A 9 6.09 -15.27 -7.49
N SER A 10 5.25 -16.14 -8.01
CA SER A 10 3.80 -16.08 -7.82
C SER A 10 3.20 -17.47 -7.70
N ILE A 11 1.88 -17.54 -7.69
CA ILE A 11 1.11 -18.78 -7.63
C ILE A 11 0.46 -19.01 -9.00
N CYS A 12 0.57 -20.23 -9.52
CA CYS A 12 -0.20 -20.65 -10.69
C CYS A 12 -1.69 -20.70 -10.32
N SER A 13 -2.54 -20.01 -11.09
CA SER A 13 -3.99 -19.97 -10.85
C SER A 13 -4.71 -21.30 -11.12
N VAL A 14 -4.01 -22.29 -11.68
CA VAL A 14 -4.57 -23.61 -11.99
C VAL A 14 -4.16 -24.65 -10.95
N CYS A 15 -2.86 -24.85 -10.71
CA CYS A 15 -2.39 -25.87 -9.76
C CYS A 15 -1.99 -25.35 -8.39
N GLY A 16 -1.85 -24.04 -8.19
CA GLY A 16 -1.43 -23.48 -6.90
C GLY A 16 0.08 -23.55 -6.64
N GLU A 17 0.87 -24.11 -7.54
CA GLU A 17 2.33 -24.18 -7.38
C GLU A 17 2.99 -22.81 -7.44
N ILE A 18 4.10 -22.66 -6.72
CA ILE A 18 4.94 -21.46 -6.78
C ILE A 18 5.71 -21.47 -8.10
N VAL A 19 5.58 -20.41 -8.88
CA VAL A 19 6.14 -20.27 -10.24
C VAL A 19 6.95 -18.98 -10.38
N PRO A 20 7.97 -18.94 -11.26
CA PRO A 20 8.65 -17.69 -11.59
C PRO A 20 7.69 -16.68 -12.22
N ALA A 21 7.89 -15.41 -11.90
CA ALA A 21 7.07 -14.31 -12.37
C ALA A 21 7.87 -13.03 -12.59
N THR A 22 7.42 -12.18 -13.50
CA THR A 22 8.06 -10.91 -13.86
C THR A 22 7.04 -9.78 -13.95
N TYR A 23 7.43 -8.59 -13.50
CA TYR A 23 6.75 -7.35 -13.88
C TYR A 23 7.44 -6.78 -15.11
N GLU A 24 6.70 -6.61 -16.19
CA GLU A 24 7.22 -6.23 -17.51
C GLU A 24 6.55 -4.96 -18.00
N VAL A 25 7.32 -3.99 -18.48
CA VAL A 25 6.80 -2.89 -19.29
C VAL A 25 6.90 -3.28 -20.76
N ARG A 26 5.76 -3.23 -21.44
CA ARG A 26 5.62 -3.47 -22.88
C ARG A 26 5.34 -2.15 -23.60
N GLU A 27 4.91 -2.22 -24.85
CA GLU A 27 4.61 -1.03 -25.65
C GLU A 27 3.61 -0.09 -24.92
N ASN A 28 3.76 1.22 -25.14
CA ASN A 28 2.91 2.26 -24.56
C ASN A 28 2.91 2.33 -23.02
N GLU A 29 4.01 1.98 -22.35
CA GLU A 29 4.11 2.04 -20.87
C GLU A 29 3.09 1.13 -20.16
N GLN A 30 2.59 0.11 -20.87
CA GLN A 30 1.67 -0.89 -20.33
C GLN A 30 2.44 -1.91 -19.50
N VAL A 31 1.96 -2.17 -18.29
CA VAL A 31 2.60 -3.07 -17.34
C VAL A 31 1.89 -4.41 -17.33
N PHE A 32 2.65 -5.50 -17.42
CA PHE A 32 2.16 -6.86 -17.30
C PHE A 32 2.81 -7.58 -16.12
N PHE A 33 2.03 -8.39 -15.42
CA PHE A 33 2.54 -9.39 -14.48
C PHE A 33 2.48 -10.77 -15.14
N SER A 34 3.63 -11.22 -15.63
CA SER A 34 3.80 -12.49 -16.35
C SER A 34 4.19 -13.60 -15.38
N ARG A 35 3.57 -14.77 -15.52
CA ARG A 35 3.80 -15.95 -14.67
C ARG A 35 4.00 -17.17 -15.55
N SER A 36 5.08 -17.92 -15.35
CA SER A 36 5.40 -19.08 -16.19
C SER A 36 5.31 -20.39 -15.40
N CYS A 37 4.25 -21.17 -15.65
CA CYS A 37 4.05 -22.48 -15.05
C CYS A 37 4.53 -23.59 -16.01
N PRO A 38 5.40 -24.52 -15.58
CA PRO A 38 5.87 -25.62 -16.43
C PRO A 38 4.74 -26.52 -16.97
N ALA A 39 3.62 -26.63 -16.25
CA ALA A 39 2.48 -27.47 -16.63
C ALA A 39 1.37 -26.70 -17.37
N HIS A 40 1.20 -25.41 -17.09
CA HIS A 40 0.05 -24.61 -17.55
C HIS A 40 0.42 -23.44 -18.46
N GLY A 41 1.71 -23.28 -18.78
CA GLY A 41 2.21 -22.24 -19.67
C GLY A 41 2.32 -20.86 -19.02
N VAL A 42 2.37 -19.83 -19.86
CA VAL A 42 2.53 -18.43 -19.45
C VAL A 42 1.16 -17.76 -19.30
N VAL A 43 0.97 -17.06 -18.18
CA VAL A 43 -0.21 -16.23 -17.93
C VAL A 43 0.23 -14.80 -17.67
N ASP A 44 -0.20 -13.90 -18.55
CA ASP A 44 0.00 -12.46 -18.43
C ASP A 44 -1.23 -11.80 -17.80
N THR A 45 -1.01 -10.91 -16.84
CA THR A 45 -2.05 -10.03 -16.29
C THR A 45 -1.74 -8.59 -16.62
N ASP A 46 -2.65 -7.95 -17.33
CA ASP A 46 -2.57 -6.52 -17.63
C ASP A 46 -2.81 -5.72 -16.34
N LEU A 47 -1.84 -4.87 -16.01
CA LEU A 47 -1.85 -3.96 -14.85
C LEU A 47 -2.06 -2.50 -15.28
N GLY A 48 -2.35 -2.25 -16.55
CA GLY A 48 -2.64 -0.94 -17.11
C GLY A 48 -1.41 -0.11 -17.45
N TYR A 49 -1.65 1.14 -17.81
CA TYR A 49 -0.66 2.08 -18.35
C TYR A 49 0.02 2.89 -17.23
N HIS A 50 0.64 2.20 -16.27
CA HIS A 50 1.14 2.78 -15.03
C HIS A 50 2.64 2.52 -14.78
N ALA A 51 3.45 2.34 -15.82
CA ALA A 51 4.87 2.00 -15.67
C ALA A 51 5.66 2.96 -14.78
N ALA A 52 5.40 4.28 -14.83
CA ALA A 52 6.05 5.25 -13.95
C ALA A 52 5.78 4.99 -12.44
N TYR A 53 4.55 4.58 -12.11
CA TYR A 53 4.18 4.19 -10.75
C TYR A 53 4.95 2.93 -10.33
N TYR A 54 4.94 1.88 -11.15
CA TYR A 54 5.63 0.63 -10.82
C TYR A 54 7.15 0.80 -10.69
N ARG A 55 7.80 1.57 -11.59
CA ARG A 55 9.23 1.90 -11.48
C ARG A 55 9.53 2.55 -10.12
N LYS A 56 8.77 3.59 -9.77
CA LYS A 56 8.92 4.27 -8.47
C LYS A 56 8.69 3.32 -7.28
N SER A 57 7.64 2.50 -7.32
CA SER A 57 7.33 1.57 -6.23
C SER A 57 8.43 0.52 -6.03
N PHE A 58 8.98 -0.03 -7.11
CA PHE A 58 10.10 -0.99 -7.02
C PHE A 58 11.42 -0.33 -6.60
N ASP A 59 11.64 0.95 -6.90
CA ASP A 59 12.78 1.68 -6.38
C ASP A 59 12.65 1.96 -4.87
N ILE A 60 11.45 2.29 -4.38
CA ILE A 60 11.19 2.38 -2.94
C ILE A 60 11.42 1.02 -2.26
N GLU A 61 10.96 -0.07 -2.86
CA GLU A 61 11.22 -1.42 -2.34
C GLU A 61 12.72 -1.71 -2.22
N LYS A 62 13.52 -1.40 -3.26
CA LYS A 62 14.98 -1.57 -3.19
C LYS A 62 15.60 -0.78 -2.04
N ILE A 63 15.21 0.48 -1.87
CA ILE A 63 15.68 1.32 -0.74
C ILE A 63 15.31 0.70 0.60
N MET A 64 14.09 0.16 0.72
CA MET A 64 13.65 -0.52 1.95
C MET A 64 14.46 -1.78 2.23
N ILE A 65 14.71 -2.60 1.21
CA ILE A 65 15.53 -3.81 1.32
C ILE A 65 16.98 -3.46 1.68
N GLU A 66 17.56 -2.44 1.06
CA GLU A 66 18.93 -1.96 1.37
C GLU A 66 19.04 -1.45 2.80
N ARG A 67 18.02 -0.72 3.28
CA ARG A 67 18.04 -0.11 4.60
C ARG A 67 17.71 -1.08 5.73
N TYR A 68 16.87 -2.08 5.47
CA TYR A 68 16.24 -2.89 6.51
C TYR A 68 16.35 -4.42 6.31
N GLY A 69 16.91 -4.85 5.18
CA GLY A 69 17.01 -6.25 4.78
C GLY A 69 15.75 -6.76 4.10
N ASP A 70 15.91 -7.82 3.32
CA ASP A 70 14.87 -8.44 2.49
C ASP A 70 13.86 -9.30 3.27
N GLY A 71 14.09 -9.53 4.56
CA GLY A 71 13.30 -10.51 5.30
C GLY A 71 14.12 -11.63 5.87
N GLY A 72 15.12 -12.11 5.12
CA GLY A 72 15.68 -13.45 5.22
C GLY A 72 14.66 -14.55 4.93
N ASP A 73 15.14 -15.80 4.77
CA ASP A 73 14.26 -16.97 4.78
C ASP A 73 13.71 -17.17 6.19
N THR A 74 12.40 -17.07 6.35
CA THR A 74 11.74 -17.26 7.65
C THR A 74 11.61 -18.75 7.94
N ASP A 75 12.73 -19.41 8.22
CA ASP A 75 12.74 -20.78 8.74
C ASP A 75 12.33 -20.76 10.22
N ILE A 76 11.02 -20.78 10.47
CA ILE A 76 10.44 -20.80 11.82
C ILE A 76 10.86 -22.01 12.65
N SER A 77 11.42 -23.07 12.02
CA SER A 77 11.92 -24.25 12.73
C SER A 77 13.18 -23.99 13.56
N LYS A 78 13.85 -22.85 13.31
CA LYS A 78 15.04 -22.40 14.05
C LYS A 78 14.72 -21.43 15.20
N GLY A 79 13.45 -21.30 15.57
CA GLY A 79 12.96 -20.38 16.60
C GLY A 79 12.50 -19.04 16.03
N LEU A 80 11.80 -18.25 16.86
CA LEU A 80 11.49 -16.86 16.54
C LEU A 80 12.81 -16.15 16.24
N SER A 81 12.89 -15.58 15.05
CA SER A 81 14.13 -15.19 14.39
C SER A 81 15.16 -14.46 15.29
N PRO A 82 16.48 -14.69 15.12
CA PRO A 82 17.56 -13.94 15.78
C PRO A 82 17.68 -12.46 15.38
N PHE A 83 16.67 -11.86 14.74
CA PHE A 83 16.72 -10.45 14.32
C PHE A 83 16.63 -9.48 15.50
N PRO A 84 17.25 -8.28 15.41
CA PRO A 84 16.93 -7.19 16.32
C PRO A 84 15.41 -6.95 16.31
N LEU A 85 14.82 -6.86 17.49
CA LEU A 85 13.39 -6.92 17.81
C LEU A 85 12.46 -5.93 17.07
N ARG A 86 12.98 -5.09 16.17
CA ARG A 86 12.18 -4.11 15.44
C ARG A 86 12.68 -3.96 14.00
N LYS A 87 12.04 -4.66 13.06
CA LYS A 87 12.00 -4.19 11.68
C LYS A 87 11.10 -2.95 11.63
N PRO A 88 11.41 -1.95 10.82
CA PRO A 88 10.54 -0.80 10.66
C PRO A 88 9.22 -1.23 10.02
N ALA A 89 8.17 -0.47 10.29
CA ALA A 89 6.88 -0.69 9.65
C ALA A 89 7.02 -0.52 8.12
N GLY A 90 6.77 -1.58 7.36
CA GLY A 90 6.70 -1.51 5.89
C GLY A 90 5.51 -0.69 5.41
N LEU A 91 4.43 -0.66 6.19
CA LEU A 91 3.25 0.18 6.01
C LEU A 91 2.71 0.57 7.38
N ALA A 92 2.40 1.85 7.58
CA ALA A 92 1.68 2.34 8.74
C ALA A 92 0.26 2.77 8.35
N ILE A 93 -0.73 2.42 9.17
CA ILE A 93 -2.14 2.80 8.96
C ILE A 93 -2.46 3.97 9.88
N LEU A 94 -3.01 5.05 9.33
CA LEU A 94 -3.41 6.23 10.07
C LEU A 94 -4.92 6.43 10.00
N GLU A 95 -5.58 6.25 11.14
CA GLU A 95 -7.00 6.59 11.28
C GLU A 95 -7.17 8.11 11.40
N VAL A 96 -7.77 8.71 10.37
CA VAL A 96 -7.98 10.17 10.29
C VAL A 96 -9.38 10.59 10.76
N THR A 97 -10.31 9.66 10.88
CA THR A 97 -11.67 9.90 11.36
C THR A 97 -12.23 8.63 11.97
N GLU A 98 -13.09 8.76 12.98
CA GLU A 98 -13.92 7.64 13.46
C GLU A 98 -15.30 7.65 12.77
N ARG A 99 -15.60 8.69 11.99
CA ARG A 99 -16.84 8.81 11.26
C ARG A 99 -16.87 7.89 10.05
N CYS A 100 -18.02 7.27 9.82
CA CYS A 100 -18.30 6.51 8.61
C CYS A 100 -19.70 6.86 8.10
N ASN A 101 -19.90 6.88 6.78
CA ASN A 101 -21.22 7.00 6.16
C ASN A 101 -21.98 5.66 6.11
N LEU A 102 -21.45 4.63 6.76
CA LEU A 102 -22.06 3.30 6.95
C LEU A 102 -22.00 2.91 8.43
N THR A 103 -22.73 1.85 8.79
CA THR A 103 -22.75 1.22 10.13
C THR A 103 -22.70 -0.31 9.98
N CYS A 104 -21.58 -0.81 9.43
CA CYS A 104 -21.45 -2.23 9.10
C CYS A 104 -21.45 -3.11 10.37
N PRO A 105 -22.22 -4.21 10.41
CA PRO A 105 -22.34 -5.06 11.61
C PRO A 105 -21.04 -5.76 12.01
N MET A 106 -20.08 -5.88 11.07
CA MET A 106 -18.78 -6.51 11.28
C MET A 106 -17.65 -5.49 11.50
N CYS A 107 -17.96 -4.20 11.64
CA CYS A 107 -16.94 -3.17 11.80
C CYS A 107 -16.26 -3.28 13.17
N TYR A 108 -14.98 -3.66 13.20
CA TYR A 108 -14.22 -3.77 14.44
C TYR A 108 -14.04 -2.42 15.16
N ALA A 109 -14.04 -1.32 14.39
CA ALA A 109 -13.86 0.05 14.88
C ALA A 109 -15.17 0.70 15.36
N TYR A 110 -16.32 0.04 15.17
CA TYR A 110 -17.65 0.57 15.47
C TYR A 110 -17.93 1.97 14.88
N SER A 111 -17.25 2.32 13.80
CA SER A 111 -17.37 3.62 13.16
C SER A 111 -18.79 3.90 12.70
N SER A 112 -19.25 5.13 12.91
CA SER A 112 -20.61 5.53 12.63
C SER A 112 -20.69 7.00 12.20
N PRO A 113 -21.79 7.48 11.62
CA PRO A 113 -21.93 8.89 11.27
C PRO A 113 -21.82 9.85 12.46
N ALA A 114 -22.07 9.36 13.68
CA ALA A 114 -22.13 10.13 14.92
C ALA A 114 -20.76 10.31 15.62
N GLU A 115 -19.70 9.66 15.12
CA GLU A 115 -18.37 9.74 15.72
C GLU A 115 -17.64 11.06 15.41
N ARG A 116 -16.38 11.18 15.86
CA ARG A 116 -15.55 12.37 15.69
C ARG A 116 -14.55 12.28 14.53
N ASP A 117 -14.15 13.45 14.07
CA ASP A 117 -12.99 13.65 13.21
C ASP A 117 -11.75 13.98 14.08
N TYR A 118 -10.58 13.44 13.75
CA TYR A 118 -9.32 13.93 14.35
C TYR A 118 -8.98 15.31 13.77
N SER A 119 -8.51 16.24 14.59
CA SER A 119 -8.05 17.54 14.10
C SER A 119 -6.80 17.38 13.23
N LEU A 120 -6.53 18.36 12.37
CA LEU A 120 -5.29 18.36 11.57
C LEU A 120 -4.04 18.40 12.47
N GLU A 121 -4.13 19.02 13.64
CA GLU A 121 -3.04 19.09 14.63
C GLU A 121 -2.78 17.72 15.30
N GLU A 122 -3.85 16.98 15.63
CA GLU A 122 -3.74 15.62 16.15
C GLU A 122 -3.12 14.68 15.10
N ILE A 123 -3.56 14.80 13.85
CA ILE A 123 -3.02 14.06 12.71
C ILE A 123 -1.53 14.40 12.52
N GLU A 124 -1.18 15.68 12.50
CA GLU A 124 0.21 16.15 12.39
C GLU A 124 1.09 15.57 13.50
N THR A 125 0.63 15.65 14.74
CA THR A 125 1.34 15.11 15.91
C THR A 125 1.59 13.61 15.77
N ARG A 126 0.59 12.83 15.33
CA ARG A 126 0.73 11.39 15.11
C ARG A 126 1.73 11.06 13.99
N LEU A 127 1.71 11.82 12.90
CA LEU A 127 2.68 11.67 11.81
C LEU A 127 4.11 11.96 12.28
N ASP A 128 4.30 13.01 13.09
CA ASP A 128 5.61 13.36 13.63
C ASP A 128 6.14 12.30 14.60
N GLN A 129 5.28 11.75 15.45
CA GLN A 129 5.62 10.61 16.31
C GLN A 129 6.04 9.39 15.49
N LEU A 130 5.31 9.08 14.43
CA LEU A 130 5.61 7.97 13.53
C LEU A 130 6.97 8.16 12.84
N ILE A 131 7.27 9.36 12.34
CA ILE A 131 8.58 9.70 11.77
C ILE A 131 9.69 9.61 12.81
N ALA A 132 9.44 10.01 14.06
CA ALA A 132 10.44 9.92 15.13
C ALA A 132 10.82 8.46 15.42
N VAL A 133 9.88 7.52 15.28
CA VAL A 133 10.09 6.09 15.52
C VAL A 133 10.68 5.38 14.31
N GLU A 134 10.14 5.62 13.12
CA GLU A 134 10.45 4.86 11.90
C GLU A 134 11.42 5.56 10.94
N GLY A 135 11.51 6.88 11.05
CA GLY A 135 12.15 7.73 10.06
C GLY A 135 11.25 8.04 8.86
N LYS A 136 11.79 8.81 7.92
CA LYS A 136 11.13 9.13 6.65
C LYS A 136 11.23 7.98 5.65
N GLY A 137 10.31 7.98 4.69
CA GLY A 137 10.25 7.05 3.57
C GLY A 137 9.30 5.88 3.76
N ILE A 138 8.81 5.60 4.98
CA ILE A 138 7.82 4.54 5.19
C ILE A 138 6.52 4.82 4.44
N SER A 139 5.86 3.78 3.95
CA SER A 139 4.55 3.91 3.33
C SER A 139 3.47 4.18 4.38
N LEU A 140 2.46 4.96 4.02
CA LEU A 140 1.34 5.30 4.88
C LEU A 140 0.01 5.01 4.17
N GLN A 141 -0.93 4.42 4.89
CA GLN A 141 -2.29 4.19 4.44
C GLN A 141 -3.26 5.02 5.30
N ILE A 142 -3.98 5.93 4.66
CA ILE A 142 -5.06 6.68 5.31
C ILE A 142 -6.27 5.76 5.48
N SER A 143 -6.78 5.70 6.70
CA SER A 143 -7.93 4.88 7.10
C SER A 143 -8.79 5.65 8.12
N GLY A 144 -9.64 4.95 8.85
CA GLY A 144 -10.58 5.45 9.84
C GLY A 144 -11.88 4.66 9.79
N GLY A 145 -13.00 5.33 10.08
CA GLY A 145 -14.30 4.87 9.61
C GLY A 145 -14.34 4.90 8.08
N GLU A 146 -14.58 6.08 7.49
CA GLU A 146 -14.48 6.29 6.04
C GLU A 146 -13.75 7.60 5.76
N PRO A 147 -12.47 7.58 5.32
CA PRO A 147 -11.69 8.79 5.05
C PRO A 147 -12.37 9.76 4.09
N SER A 148 -13.07 9.24 3.08
CA SER A 148 -13.72 10.08 2.08
C SER A 148 -14.84 10.95 2.65
N VAL A 149 -15.35 10.72 3.87
CA VAL A 149 -16.35 11.63 4.49
C VAL A 149 -15.74 12.96 4.95
N ARG A 150 -14.41 13.04 5.07
CA ARG A 150 -13.72 14.26 5.46
C ARG A 150 -13.70 15.27 4.31
N LYS A 151 -13.93 16.55 4.64
CA LYS A 151 -13.88 17.66 3.68
C LYS A 151 -12.45 18.17 3.42
N ASP A 152 -11.51 17.84 4.31
CA ASP A 152 -10.12 18.29 4.33
C ASP A 152 -9.13 17.12 4.08
N LEU A 153 -9.60 16.07 3.40
CA LEU A 153 -8.80 14.89 3.07
C LEU A 153 -7.58 15.22 2.21
N ASP A 154 -7.75 16.15 1.26
CA ASP A 154 -6.70 16.75 0.44
C ASP A 154 -5.56 17.33 1.29
N LYS A 155 -5.91 18.11 2.33
CA LYS A 155 -4.94 18.72 3.25
C LYS A 155 -4.16 17.67 4.04
N ILE A 156 -4.81 16.57 4.42
CA ILE A 156 -4.17 15.46 5.12
C ILE A 156 -3.20 14.74 4.17
N ALA A 157 -3.64 14.41 2.94
CA ALA A 157 -2.79 13.78 1.95
C ALA A 157 -1.55 14.64 1.62
N ASP A 158 -1.73 15.95 1.47
CA ASP A 158 -0.65 16.90 1.27
C ASP A 158 0.31 16.98 2.46
N MET A 159 -0.22 16.96 3.69
CA MET A 159 0.59 16.93 4.90
C MET A 159 1.49 15.69 4.95
N VAL A 160 0.94 14.52 4.64
CA VAL A 160 1.68 13.25 4.56
C VAL A 160 2.79 13.35 3.52
N LYS A 161 2.48 13.82 2.30
CA LYS A 161 3.49 13.99 1.23
C LYS A 161 4.60 14.95 1.67
N ARG A 162 4.27 16.11 2.24
CA ARG A 162 5.26 17.11 2.70
C ARG A 162 6.18 16.57 3.80
N LYS A 163 5.67 15.73 4.70
CA LYS A 163 6.47 15.16 5.80
C LYS A 163 7.46 14.07 5.33
N GLY A 164 7.33 13.58 4.10
CA GLY A 164 8.30 12.68 3.47
C GLY A 164 8.02 11.20 3.70
N PHE A 165 6.74 10.83 3.80
CA PHE A 165 6.31 9.44 3.68
C PHE A 165 6.53 8.93 2.24
N GLY A 166 6.68 7.62 2.09
CA GLY A 166 6.93 6.95 0.81
C GLY A 166 5.65 6.86 -0.02
N GLN A 167 5.10 5.65 -0.15
CA GLN A 167 3.83 5.44 -0.82
C GLN A 167 2.67 5.91 0.07
N LEU A 168 1.70 6.59 -0.52
CA LEU A 168 0.46 6.98 0.15
C LEU A 168 -0.71 6.19 -0.44
N GLU A 169 -1.44 5.51 0.43
CA GLU A 169 -2.63 4.73 0.11
C GLU A 169 -3.84 5.23 0.88
N MET A 170 -5.03 4.82 0.47
CA MET A 170 -6.28 5.08 1.20
C MET A 170 -7.16 3.85 1.17
N VAL A 171 -7.70 3.46 2.33
CA VAL A 171 -8.77 2.45 2.43
C VAL A 171 -10.11 3.16 2.49
N SER A 172 -11.02 2.78 1.60
CA SER A 172 -12.34 3.38 1.49
C SER A 172 -13.38 2.34 1.08
N ASN A 173 -14.61 2.53 1.52
CA ASN A 173 -15.79 1.82 1.03
C ASN A 173 -16.17 2.19 -0.42
N GLY A 174 -15.55 3.24 -0.98
CA GLY A 174 -15.66 3.59 -2.39
C GLY A 174 -16.98 4.25 -2.80
N ILE A 175 -17.92 4.49 -1.87
CA ILE A 175 -19.25 5.04 -2.22
C ILE A 175 -19.13 6.41 -2.87
N ARG A 176 -18.28 7.30 -2.33
CA ARG A 176 -18.07 8.63 -2.91
C ARG A 176 -17.35 8.54 -4.25
N LEU A 177 -16.30 7.73 -4.35
CA LEU A 177 -15.59 7.48 -5.61
C LEU A 177 -16.52 6.99 -6.73
N ALA A 178 -17.48 6.12 -6.40
CA ALA A 178 -18.43 5.58 -7.37
C ALA A 178 -19.55 6.56 -7.76
N ARG A 179 -19.89 7.53 -6.89
CA ARG A 179 -21.05 8.43 -7.07
C ARG A 179 -20.68 9.86 -7.44
N GLU A 180 -19.46 10.27 -7.17
CA GLU A 180 -18.94 11.61 -7.38
C GLU A 180 -17.73 11.53 -8.33
N PRO A 181 -17.95 11.66 -9.66
CA PRO A 181 -16.89 11.52 -10.67
C PRO A 181 -15.67 12.41 -10.38
N ASP A 182 -15.90 13.63 -9.93
CA ASP A 182 -14.85 14.63 -9.69
C ASP A 182 -14.18 14.46 -8.31
N PHE A 183 -14.52 13.42 -7.53
CA PHE A 183 -13.95 13.23 -6.20
C PHE A 183 -12.43 12.99 -6.26
N ALA A 184 -11.98 12.20 -7.24
CA ALA A 184 -10.57 11.84 -7.40
C ALA A 184 -9.74 12.89 -8.16
N GLU A 185 -10.36 13.96 -8.65
CA GLU A 185 -9.68 15.08 -9.30
C GLU A 185 -9.15 16.13 -8.30
N LYS A 186 -9.51 15.99 -7.02
CA LYS A 186 -9.12 16.88 -5.91
C LYS A 186 -7.81 16.43 -5.27
#